data_AF-A0A8T4NBE2-F1
#
_entry.id   AF-A0A8T4NBE2-F1
#
_cell.length_a   1.000
_cell.length_b   1.000
_cell.length_c   1.000
_cell.angle_alpha   90.00
_cell.angle_beta   90.00
_cell.angle_gamma   90.00
#
_symmetry.space_group_name_H-M   'P 1'
#
loop_
_entity.id
_entity.type
_entity.pdbx_description
1 polymer ?
#
loop_
_entity_poly.entity_id
_entity_poly.type
_entity_poly.pdbx_seq_one_letter_code
_entity_poly.pdbx_strand_id
1 'polypeptide(L)'
;MERVLTKGEIARRKESAVQEIKKNYPQFVERRSHIDSGIFSTVHTRDVPDIGIEFVLWEELERERYWRVLPPLNELKHRGKLAKFDEVVQRDIVELMVEQAMEGKSITSSIPLYSDIWAKVGNPEENPLAHFVTKENKHRALNVGFWDCLYKVTDARKSKDAGKQFVEIFYYPGFFFNFDYLEGSRRAPDLPDIDEIPSFGMWKDYTGWLIVQQDAIRQTLPREDAISALGKLSAPLAYGLLKIGDYDRDAGLKKLFNEFIPKEVLHTKPMQRVLGIAFEDELKNLFLVENGYYLSTENLKRTEELLDDAPDRVEKVWNKVRGGIDLGGISPIARKYIPASEYKTRVDSLTAEMEKMERFDIELFNKWMQPEIQRAVSPSTFGRVRNSALENYVCQERRPKIETAKQLFRMRERFGEPIGDEVCAAIFADFLSKKNYPDANNLLHYYGIPFGRSEGKAAAATPKHRRAFIGGIESYVSRHGQIPVSPEALWEKLCYPLYNSIPDFVKDYNSLVKPVENKKRK
;
A
#
# COMPACT_ATOMS: atom_id res chain seq x y z
N MET A 1 5.48 -42.61 34.69
CA MET A 1 4.65 -42.56 33.47
C MET A 1 3.43 -43.43 33.74
N GLU A 2 2.45 -42.87 34.44
CA GLU A 2 1.22 -43.59 34.85
C GLU A 2 0.24 -43.63 33.67
N ARG A 3 -0.58 -44.68 33.62
CA ARG A 3 -1.54 -44.98 32.54
C ARG A 3 -2.36 -43.76 32.13
N VAL A 4 -2.39 -43.46 30.83
CA VAL A 4 -3.42 -42.63 30.20
C VAL A 4 -4.51 -43.58 29.67
N LEU A 5 -5.79 -43.19 29.75
CA LEU A 5 -6.91 -43.94 29.19
C LEU A 5 -6.64 -44.36 27.74
N THR A 6 -6.54 -45.66 27.50
CA THR A 6 -6.32 -46.19 26.14
C THR A 6 -7.61 -46.14 25.32
N LYS A 7 -7.50 -46.06 23.98
CA LYS A 7 -8.68 -46.16 23.09
C LYS A 7 -9.54 -47.40 23.39
N GLY A 8 -8.90 -48.54 23.71
CA GLY A 8 -9.61 -49.76 24.08
C GLY A 8 -10.32 -49.69 25.44
N GLU A 9 -9.92 -48.81 26.34
CA GLU A 9 -10.60 -48.58 27.62
C GLU A 9 -11.78 -47.63 27.46
N ILE A 10 -11.63 -46.58 26.66
CA ILE A 10 -12.72 -45.67 26.30
C ILE A 10 -13.83 -46.46 25.57
N ALA A 11 -13.46 -47.29 24.58
CA ALA A 11 -14.41 -48.12 23.85
C ALA A 11 -15.16 -49.10 24.76
N ARG A 12 -14.48 -49.71 25.74
CA ARG A 12 -15.11 -50.59 26.74
C ARG A 12 -16.09 -49.84 27.64
N ARG A 13 -15.73 -48.64 28.10
CA ARG A 13 -16.62 -47.80 28.93
C ARG A 13 -17.84 -47.33 28.13
N LYS A 14 -17.64 -46.91 26.89
CA LYS A 14 -18.71 -46.59 25.94
C LYS A 14 -19.66 -47.77 25.72
N GLU A 15 -19.12 -48.97 25.46
CA GLU A 15 -19.93 -50.18 25.27
C GLU A 15 -20.70 -50.56 26.54
N SER A 16 -20.09 -50.44 27.72
CA SER A 16 -20.78 -50.64 28.99
C SER A 16 -21.97 -49.70 29.15
N ALA A 17 -21.79 -48.40 28.84
CA ALA A 17 -22.87 -47.43 28.87
C ALA A 17 -23.99 -47.77 27.86
N VAL A 18 -23.62 -48.23 26.65
CA VAL A 18 -24.58 -48.72 25.65
C VAL A 18 -25.43 -49.88 26.18
N GLN A 19 -24.81 -50.87 26.82
CA GLN A 19 -25.54 -52.03 27.36
C GLN A 19 -26.49 -51.61 28.49
N GLU A 20 -26.08 -50.68 29.33
CA GLU A 20 -26.92 -50.16 30.40
C GLU A 20 -28.09 -49.30 29.88
N ILE A 21 -27.88 -48.49 28.84
CA ILE A 21 -28.95 -47.77 28.13
C ILE A 21 -29.96 -48.76 27.55
N LYS A 22 -29.51 -49.81 26.86
CA LYS A 22 -30.39 -50.84 26.29
C LYS A 22 -31.24 -51.56 27.33
N LYS A 23 -30.64 -51.83 28.49
CA LYS A 23 -31.31 -52.54 29.59
C LYS A 23 -32.34 -51.67 30.30
N ASN A 24 -31.98 -50.43 30.64
CA ASN A 24 -32.75 -49.61 31.57
C ASN A 24 -33.57 -48.51 30.89
N TYR A 25 -33.23 -48.14 29.65
CA TYR A 25 -33.86 -47.06 28.90
C TYR A 25 -34.10 -47.44 27.42
N PRO A 26 -34.83 -48.54 27.15
CA PRO A 26 -35.04 -49.06 25.79
C PRO A 26 -35.71 -48.04 24.86
N GLN A 27 -36.48 -47.08 25.39
CA GLN A 27 -37.13 -46.02 24.61
C GLN A 27 -36.17 -45.16 23.79
N PHE A 28 -34.89 -45.06 24.18
CA PHE A 28 -33.89 -44.31 23.40
C PHE A 28 -33.29 -45.11 22.24
N VAL A 29 -33.49 -46.44 22.21
CA VAL A 29 -32.75 -47.35 21.33
C VAL A 29 -33.61 -48.36 20.57
N GLU A 30 -34.89 -48.50 20.90
CA GLU A 30 -35.85 -49.51 20.38
C GLU A 30 -36.03 -49.55 18.85
N ARG A 31 -35.51 -48.56 18.10
CA ARG A 31 -35.64 -48.48 16.63
C ARG A 31 -34.36 -48.13 15.90
N ARG A 32 -33.20 -48.19 16.56
CA ARG A 32 -31.92 -47.77 15.97
C ARG A 32 -30.98 -48.96 15.77
N SER A 33 -30.39 -49.04 14.58
CA SER A 33 -29.37 -50.04 14.25
C SER A 33 -28.02 -49.74 14.92
N HIS A 34 -27.78 -48.49 15.30
CA HIS A 34 -26.57 -48.01 15.96
C HIS A 34 -26.91 -46.96 17.01
N ILE A 35 -26.10 -46.88 18.07
CA ILE A 35 -26.22 -45.89 19.13
C ILE A 35 -25.12 -44.86 18.97
N ASP A 36 -25.51 -43.59 18.83
CA ASP A 36 -24.62 -42.45 18.69
C ASP A 36 -25.10 -41.23 19.51
N SER A 37 -24.25 -40.21 19.62
CA SER A 37 -24.54 -39.00 20.40
C SER A 37 -25.72 -38.21 19.84
N GLY A 38 -26.07 -38.44 18.57
CA GLY A 38 -27.26 -37.88 17.92
C GLY A 38 -28.58 -38.42 18.48
N ILE A 39 -28.56 -39.51 19.26
CA ILE A 39 -29.74 -39.96 20.02
C ILE A 39 -30.19 -38.91 21.03
N PHE A 40 -29.25 -38.23 21.66
CA PHE A 40 -29.51 -37.31 22.76
C PHE A 40 -29.65 -35.85 22.28
N SER A 41 -29.32 -35.54 21.02
CA SER A 41 -29.40 -34.18 20.49
C SER A 41 -30.83 -33.65 20.32
N THR A 42 -31.83 -34.53 20.25
CA THR A 42 -33.26 -34.17 20.12
C THR A 42 -34.02 -34.23 21.44
N VAL A 43 -33.34 -34.61 22.52
CA VAL A 43 -33.92 -34.77 23.86
C VAL A 43 -33.48 -33.58 24.70
N HIS A 44 -34.40 -32.98 25.46
CA HIS A 44 -34.04 -31.89 26.36
C HIS A 44 -33.03 -32.44 27.38
N THR A 45 -31.92 -31.72 27.65
CA THR A 45 -30.77 -32.26 28.42
C THR A 45 -31.19 -32.86 29.78
N ARG A 46 -32.19 -32.26 30.42
CA ARG A 46 -32.79 -32.70 31.70
C ARG A 46 -33.42 -34.10 31.65
N ASP A 47 -33.89 -34.53 30.48
CA ASP A 47 -34.59 -35.80 30.28
C ASP A 47 -33.63 -36.93 29.83
N VAL A 48 -32.37 -36.59 29.55
CA VAL A 48 -31.31 -37.57 29.25
C VAL A 48 -30.88 -38.23 30.56
N PRO A 49 -30.90 -39.56 30.69
CA PRO A 49 -30.42 -40.24 31.90
C PRO A 49 -28.90 -40.07 32.07
N ASP A 50 -28.41 -40.16 33.30
CA ASP A 50 -26.98 -39.96 33.61
C ASP A 50 -26.06 -40.84 32.76
N ILE A 51 -26.47 -42.10 32.53
CA ILE A 51 -25.72 -43.05 31.69
C ILE A 51 -25.71 -42.66 30.20
N GLY A 52 -26.71 -41.92 29.74
CA GLY A 52 -26.75 -41.31 28.41
C GLY A 52 -25.74 -40.16 28.28
N ILE A 53 -25.59 -39.35 29.32
CA ILE A 53 -24.58 -38.28 29.37
C ILE A 53 -23.17 -38.88 29.42
N GLU A 54 -22.98 -39.95 30.20
CA GLU A 54 -21.73 -40.70 30.25
C GLU A 54 -21.39 -41.35 28.90
N PHE A 55 -22.37 -41.90 28.19
CA PHE A 55 -22.16 -42.40 26.83
C PHE A 55 -21.64 -41.29 25.89
N VAL A 56 -22.27 -40.11 25.91
CA VAL A 56 -21.83 -38.96 25.09
C VAL A 56 -20.41 -38.54 25.45
N LEU A 57 -20.07 -38.50 26.74
CA LEU A 57 -18.71 -38.24 27.22
C LEU A 57 -17.69 -39.18 26.57
N TRP A 58 -17.91 -40.50 26.67
CA TRP A 58 -16.98 -41.51 26.15
C TRP A 58 -16.92 -41.51 24.63
N GLU A 59 -18.04 -41.31 23.94
CA GLU A 59 -18.09 -41.24 22.49
C GLU A 59 -17.34 -40.02 21.94
N GLU A 60 -17.48 -38.85 22.54
CA GLU A 60 -16.76 -37.66 22.09
C GLU A 60 -15.26 -37.75 22.41
N LEU A 61 -14.86 -38.39 23.51
CA LEU A 61 -13.44 -38.71 23.79
C LEU A 61 -12.87 -39.71 22.76
N GLU A 62 -13.62 -40.75 22.40
CA GLU A 62 -13.22 -41.73 21.39
C GLU A 62 -13.10 -41.11 19.99
N ARG A 63 -14.00 -40.17 19.66
CA ARG A 63 -13.98 -39.39 18.41
C ARG A 63 -12.94 -38.26 18.41
N GLU A 64 -12.15 -38.16 19.46
CA GLU A 64 -11.08 -37.18 19.62
C GLU A 64 -11.61 -35.72 19.56
N ARG A 65 -12.76 -35.44 20.19
CA ARG A 65 -13.45 -34.13 20.17
C ARG A 65 -13.49 -33.50 21.55
N TYR A 66 -12.33 -33.18 22.13
CA TYR A 66 -12.21 -32.71 23.52
C TYR A 66 -13.17 -31.55 23.91
N TRP A 67 -13.46 -30.59 23.02
CA TRP A 67 -14.36 -29.46 23.35
C TRP A 67 -15.82 -29.90 23.49
N ARG A 68 -16.22 -31.02 22.86
CA ARG A 68 -17.56 -31.62 23.02
C ARG A 68 -17.68 -32.47 24.28
N VAL A 69 -16.57 -32.73 24.98
CA VAL A 69 -16.52 -33.41 26.28
C VAL A 69 -16.86 -32.44 27.42
N LEU A 70 -16.68 -31.13 27.23
CA LEU A 70 -16.95 -30.12 28.27
C LEU A 70 -18.44 -30.06 28.70
N PRO A 71 -19.43 -30.02 27.78
CA PRO A 71 -20.84 -30.03 28.17
C PRO A 71 -21.27 -31.25 29.00
N PRO A 72 -20.98 -32.52 28.61
CA PRO A 72 -21.37 -33.67 29.44
C PRO A 72 -20.64 -33.69 30.79
N LEU A 73 -19.39 -33.24 30.88
CA LEU A 73 -18.70 -33.10 32.17
C LEU A 73 -19.42 -32.12 33.10
N ASN A 74 -19.80 -30.95 32.60
CA ASN A 74 -20.53 -29.95 33.37
C ASN A 74 -21.89 -30.46 33.84
N GLU A 75 -22.62 -31.16 32.97
CA GLU A 75 -23.91 -31.75 33.34
C GLU A 75 -23.75 -32.83 34.41
N LEU A 76 -22.73 -33.69 34.30
CA LEU A 76 -22.42 -34.71 35.33
C LEU A 76 -22.01 -34.08 36.66
N LYS A 77 -21.29 -32.94 36.64
CA LYS A 77 -21.01 -32.15 37.85
C LYS A 77 -22.29 -31.61 38.47
N HIS A 78 -23.13 -30.96 37.67
CA HIS A 78 -24.39 -30.35 38.12
C HIS A 78 -25.32 -31.39 38.76
N ARG A 79 -25.33 -32.62 38.26
CA ARG A 79 -26.13 -33.74 38.82
C ARG A 79 -25.47 -34.47 39.99
N GLY A 80 -24.27 -34.06 40.40
CA GLY A 80 -23.51 -34.75 41.45
C GLY A 80 -23.06 -36.17 41.06
N LYS A 81 -22.92 -36.46 39.76
CA LYS A 81 -22.56 -37.78 39.22
C LYS A 81 -21.11 -37.90 38.82
N LEU A 82 -20.39 -36.80 38.73
CA LEU A 82 -18.96 -36.80 38.40
C LEU A 82 -18.13 -37.60 39.41
N ALA A 83 -18.53 -37.62 40.68
CA ALA A 83 -17.89 -38.40 41.76
C ALA A 83 -18.00 -39.93 41.57
N LYS A 84 -18.78 -40.41 40.60
CA LYS A 84 -18.79 -41.84 40.23
C LYS A 84 -17.49 -42.27 39.56
N PHE A 85 -16.79 -41.34 38.90
CA PHE A 85 -15.46 -41.60 38.37
C PHE A 85 -14.45 -41.41 39.51
N ASP A 86 -13.60 -42.39 39.72
CA ASP A 86 -12.47 -42.21 40.62
C ASP A 86 -11.51 -41.12 40.10
N GLU A 87 -10.65 -40.63 40.99
CA GLU A 87 -9.74 -39.52 40.71
C GLU A 87 -8.79 -39.84 39.54
N VAL A 88 -8.39 -41.11 39.38
CA VAL A 88 -7.49 -41.55 38.31
C VAL A 88 -8.19 -41.40 36.96
N VAL A 89 -9.44 -41.86 36.85
CA VAL A 89 -10.24 -41.71 35.63
C VAL A 89 -10.49 -40.25 35.29
N GLN A 90 -10.79 -39.42 36.29
CA GLN A 90 -10.99 -37.97 36.08
C GLN A 90 -9.72 -37.30 35.55
N ARG A 91 -8.56 -37.63 36.13
CA ARG A 91 -7.24 -37.17 35.66
C ARG A 91 -6.98 -37.62 34.23
N ASP A 92 -7.22 -38.90 33.92
CA ASP A 92 -6.95 -39.46 32.60
C ASP A 92 -7.86 -38.85 31.51
N ILE A 93 -9.11 -38.50 31.83
CA ILE A 93 -9.98 -37.74 30.93
C ILE A 93 -9.33 -36.40 30.58
N VAL A 94 -8.83 -35.67 31.58
CA VAL A 94 -8.20 -34.36 31.37
C VAL A 94 -6.91 -34.47 30.57
N GLU A 95 -6.05 -35.43 30.89
CA GLU A 95 -4.80 -35.67 30.13
C GLU A 95 -5.11 -35.99 28.67
N LEU A 96 -6.11 -36.84 28.40
CA LEU A 96 -6.53 -37.14 27.04
C LEU A 96 -7.09 -35.91 26.31
N MET A 97 -7.87 -35.06 26.98
CA MET A 97 -8.36 -33.81 26.40
C MET A 97 -7.21 -32.86 26.06
N VAL A 98 -6.17 -32.78 26.92
CA VAL A 98 -4.97 -31.99 26.67
C VAL A 98 -4.23 -32.52 25.44
N GLU A 99 -3.97 -33.82 25.33
CA GLU A 99 -3.30 -34.40 24.16
C GLU A 99 -4.11 -34.16 22.87
N GLN A 100 -5.42 -34.38 22.90
CA GLN A 100 -6.28 -34.11 21.73
C GLN A 100 -6.25 -32.63 21.31
N ALA A 101 -6.20 -31.71 22.27
CA ALA A 101 -6.06 -30.28 21.99
C ALA A 101 -4.69 -29.93 21.40
N MET A 102 -3.60 -30.49 21.95
CA MET A 102 -2.22 -30.33 21.47
C MET A 102 -2.02 -30.87 20.05
N GLU A 103 -2.67 -31.98 19.72
CA GLU A 103 -2.65 -32.63 18.41
C GLU A 103 -3.60 -31.97 17.39
N GLY A 104 -4.51 -31.10 17.85
CA GLY A 104 -5.50 -30.44 17.01
C GLY A 104 -6.53 -31.41 16.42
N LYS A 105 -6.97 -32.40 17.22
CA LYS A 105 -7.90 -33.42 16.74
C LYS A 105 -9.31 -32.89 16.55
N SER A 106 -9.91 -33.22 15.40
CA SER A 106 -11.32 -33.01 15.05
C SER A 106 -11.87 -31.56 15.17
N ILE A 107 -11.02 -30.56 15.43
CA ILE A 107 -11.38 -29.15 15.52
C ILE A 107 -11.61 -28.56 14.12
N THR A 108 -12.37 -27.47 14.04
CA THR A 108 -12.60 -26.76 12.76
C THR A 108 -11.42 -25.88 12.34
N SER A 109 -10.46 -25.64 13.23
CA SER A 109 -9.25 -24.87 12.96
C SER A 109 -8.26 -25.69 12.13
N SER A 110 -7.52 -25.04 11.24
CA SER A 110 -6.44 -25.67 10.46
C SER A 110 -5.18 -25.99 11.28
N ILE A 111 -5.15 -25.55 12.55
CA ILE A 111 -4.06 -25.78 13.51
C ILE A 111 -4.61 -26.16 14.90
N PRO A 112 -3.81 -26.82 15.77
CA PRO A 112 -4.17 -27.07 17.16
C PRO A 112 -4.48 -25.78 17.95
N LEU A 113 -5.49 -25.83 18.81
CA LEU A 113 -5.89 -24.70 19.67
C LEU A 113 -5.22 -24.80 21.04
N TYR A 114 -3.92 -24.52 21.08
CA TYR A 114 -3.10 -24.62 22.30
C TYR A 114 -3.66 -23.83 23.49
N SER A 115 -4.31 -22.69 23.24
CA SER A 115 -4.89 -21.83 24.26
C SER A 115 -6.10 -22.42 24.96
N ASP A 116 -6.80 -23.38 24.33
CA ASP A 116 -7.90 -24.07 24.97
C ASP A 116 -7.44 -24.85 26.20
N ILE A 117 -6.14 -25.18 26.32
CA ILE A 117 -5.59 -25.88 27.49
C ILE A 117 -5.72 -25.04 28.77
N TRP A 118 -5.62 -23.72 28.70
CA TRP A 118 -5.88 -22.85 29.85
C TRP A 118 -7.24 -22.15 29.79
N ALA A 119 -7.72 -21.80 28.59
CA ALA A 119 -8.95 -21.04 28.42
C ALA A 119 -10.23 -21.89 28.60
N LYS A 120 -10.15 -23.20 28.31
CA LYS A 120 -11.29 -24.12 28.40
C LYS A 120 -11.01 -25.33 29.29
N VAL A 121 -10.06 -26.17 28.93
CA VAL A 121 -9.76 -27.42 29.67
C VAL A 121 -9.25 -27.10 31.08
N GLY A 122 -8.40 -26.10 31.21
CA GLY A 122 -7.85 -25.64 32.49
C GLY A 122 -8.61 -24.50 33.16
N ASN A 123 -9.80 -24.16 32.66
CA ASN A 123 -10.64 -23.11 33.22
C ASN A 123 -11.74 -23.72 34.10
N PRO A 124 -11.76 -23.45 35.43
CA PRO A 124 -12.77 -24.01 36.34
C PRO A 124 -14.22 -23.61 36.04
N GLU A 125 -14.43 -22.53 35.28
CA GLU A 125 -15.76 -22.09 34.84
C GLU A 125 -16.29 -22.92 33.67
N GLU A 126 -15.39 -23.47 32.85
CA GLU A 126 -15.71 -24.25 31.64
C GLU A 126 -15.55 -25.76 31.86
N ASN A 127 -14.64 -26.19 32.73
CA ASN A 127 -14.34 -27.59 33.01
C ASN A 127 -14.37 -27.88 34.52
N PRO A 128 -15.25 -28.76 35.02
CA PRO A 128 -15.25 -29.16 36.43
C PRO A 128 -13.97 -29.87 36.88
N LEU A 129 -13.23 -30.45 35.94
CA LEU A 129 -11.98 -31.17 36.17
C LEU A 129 -10.73 -30.31 35.92
N ALA A 130 -10.87 -28.99 35.78
CA ALA A 130 -9.78 -28.07 35.47
C ALA A 130 -8.57 -28.15 36.42
N HIS A 131 -8.78 -28.56 37.67
CA HIS A 131 -7.73 -28.71 38.68
C HIS A 131 -6.71 -29.81 38.35
N PHE A 132 -7.04 -30.77 37.48
CA PHE A 132 -6.08 -31.75 36.97
C PHE A 132 -5.17 -31.20 35.87
N VAL A 133 -5.49 -30.04 35.27
CA VAL A 133 -4.58 -29.42 34.29
C VAL A 133 -3.38 -28.85 35.03
N THR A 134 -2.25 -29.54 34.90
CA THR A 134 -1.01 -29.19 35.60
C THR A 134 -0.35 -27.93 35.03
N LYS A 135 0.60 -27.36 35.79
CA LYS A 135 1.48 -26.30 35.27
C LYS A 135 2.30 -26.78 34.09
N GLU A 136 2.73 -28.04 34.08
CA GLU A 136 3.48 -28.67 33.00
C GLU A 136 2.65 -28.71 31.71
N ASN A 137 1.35 -29.07 31.79
CA ASN A 137 0.45 -29.09 30.64
C ASN A 137 0.34 -27.69 30.00
N LYS A 138 0.16 -26.65 30.82
CA LYS A 138 0.10 -25.25 30.35
C LYS A 138 1.44 -24.77 29.79
N HIS A 139 2.54 -25.11 30.46
CA HIS A 139 3.90 -24.77 30.03
C HIS A 139 4.26 -25.42 28.68
N ARG A 140 3.91 -26.70 28.50
CA ARG A 140 4.08 -27.43 27.25
C ARG A 140 3.24 -26.82 26.13
N ALA A 141 1.97 -26.51 26.40
CA ALA A 141 1.06 -25.88 25.45
C ALA A 141 1.58 -24.52 24.95
N LEU A 142 2.08 -23.70 25.89
CA LEU A 142 2.65 -22.40 25.59
C LEU A 142 3.90 -22.52 24.71
N ASN A 143 4.86 -23.36 25.10
CA ASN A 143 6.13 -23.47 24.38
C ASN A 143 5.98 -24.16 23.03
N VAL A 144 5.35 -25.34 22.99
CA VAL A 144 5.13 -26.07 21.74
C VAL A 144 4.24 -25.25 20.81
N GLY A 145 3.15 -24.68 21.34
CA GLY A 145 2.21 -23.92 20.55
C GLY A 145 2.80 -22.67 19.93
N PHE A 146 3.64 -21.93 20.68
CA PHE A 146 4.28 -20.72 20.18
C PHE A 146 5.12 -21.02 18.92
N TRP A 147 5.99 -22.02 19.00
CA TRP A 147 6.86 -22.40 17.89
C TRP A 147 6.09 -23.05 16.73
N ASP A 148 5.10 -23.88 17.03
CA ASP A 148 4.25 -24.49 15.99
C ASP A 148 3.45 -23.43 15.21
N CYS A 149 2.93 -22.41 15.90
CA CYS A 149 2.25 -21.28 15.25
C CYS A 149 3.22 -20.49 14.37
N LEU A 150 4.42 -20.15 14.86
CA LEU A 150 5.44 -19.47 14.05
C LEU A 150 5.87 -20.30 12.83
N TYR A 151 5.96 -21.62 12.94
CA TYR A 151 6.27 -22.46 11.79
C TYR A 151 5.15 -22.41 10.74
N LYS A 152 3.89 -22.48 11.20
CA LYS A 152 2.70 -22.57 10.35
C LYS A 152 2.24 -21.23 9.76
N VAL A 153 2.74 -20.07 10.20
CA VAL A 153 2.40 -18.78 9.56
C VAL A 153 2.87 -18.70 8.11
N THR A 154 3.88 -19.49 7.72
CA THR A 154 4.38 -19.56 6.34
C THR A 154 3.50 -20.41 5.40
N ASP A 155 2.61 -21.25 5.94
CA ASP A 155 1.66 -22.04 5.17
C ASP A 155 0.39 -21.21 4.89
N ALA A 156 0.18 -20.81 3.63
CA ALA A 156 -0.94 -19.96 3.22
C ALA A 156 -2.32 -20.50 3.66
N ARG A 157 -2.48 -21.82 3.81
CA ARG A 157 -3.75 -22.43 4.24
C ARG A 157 -3.96 -22.36 5.75
N LYS A 158 -2.88 -22.20 6.53
CA LYS A 158 -2.89 -22.20 8.00
C LYS A 158 -2.60 -20.83 8.61
N SER A 159 -2.01 -19.93 7.82
CA SER A 159 -1.45 -18.66 8.27
C SER A 159 -2.41 -17.83 9.13
N LYS A 160 -3.69 -17.77 8.74
CA LYS A 160 -4.72 -17.04 9.49
C LYS A 160 -4.98 -17.62 10.88
N ASP A 161 -5.21 -18.93 10.98
CA ASP A 161 -5.48 -19.58 12.26
C ASP A 161 -4.22 -19.60 13.13
N ALA A 162 -3.04 -19.81 12.52
CA ALA A 162 -1.73 -19.71 13.18
C ALA A 162 -1.49 -18.33 13.79
N GLY A 163 -1.74 -17.25 13.03
CA GLY A 163 -1.64 -15.88 13.53
C GLY A 163 -2.59 -15.62 14.70
N LYS A 164 -3.85 -16.05 14.60
CA LYS A 164 -4.81 -15.91 15.70
C LYS A 164 -4.35 -16.67 16.96
N GLN A 165 -3.96 -17.93 16.80
CA GLN A 165 -3.54 -18.75 17.93
C GLN A 165 -2.23 -18.26 18.55
N PHE A 166 -1.31 -17.74 17.74
CA PHE A 166 -0.08 -17.10 18.21
C PHE A 166 -0.40 -15.94 19.17
N VAL A 167 -1.36 -15.08 18.79
CA VAL A 167 -1.82 -13.97 19.64
C VAL A 167 -2.40 -14.48 20.97
N GLU A 168 -3.27 -15.48 20.92
CA GLU A 168 -3.87 -16.08 22.14
C GLU A 168 -2.80 -16.68 23.07
N ILE A 169 -1.78 -17.34 22.51
CA ILE A 169 -0.66 -17.90 23.29
C ILE A 169 0.15 -16.79 23.95
N PHE A 170 0.44 -15.72 23.22
CA PHE A 170 1.25 -14.62 23.73
C PHE A 170 0.55 -13.85 24.86
N TYR A 171 -0.78 -13.76 24.81
CA TYR A 171 -1.58 -13.16 25.89
C TYR A 171 -1.80 -14.08 27.10
N TYR A 172 -1.16 -15.26 27.14
CA TYR A 172 -1.19 -16.10 28.32
C TYR A 172 -0.66 -15.34 29.56
N PRO A 173 -1.40 -15.31 30.68
CA PRO A 173 -0.96 -14.65 31.90
C PRO A 173 0.40 -15.19 32.39
N GLY A 174 1.39 -14.31 32.49
CA GLY A 174 2.75 -14.70 32.86
C GLY A 174 3.52 -15.41 31.73
N PHE A 175 3.17 -15.17 30.46
CA PHE A 175 3.88 -15.69 29.29
C PHE A 175 5.40 -15.56 29.44
N PHE A 176 5.89 -14.36 29.71
CA PHE A 176 7.33 -14.08 29.85
C PHE A 176 8.04 -14.89 30.93
N PHE A 177 7.33 -15.28 32.00
CA PHE A 177 7.90 -16.07 33.09
C PHE A 177 7.87 -17.57 32.80
N ASN A 178 6.88 -18.03 32.02
CA ASN A 178 6.66 -19.44 31.74
C ASN A 178 7.21 -19.87 30.36
N PHE A 179 7.72 -18.96 29.54
CA PHE A 179 8.34 -19.30 28.26
C PHE A 179 9.75 -19.85 28.49
N ASP A 180 10.08 -20.96 27.83
CA ASP A 180 11.42 -21.56 27.87
C ASP A 180 12.28 -20.95 26.76
N TYR A 181 13.02 -19.90 27.12
CA TYR A 181 13.91 -19.20 26.20
C TYR A 181 15.11 -20.05 25.77
N LEU A 182 15.56 -21.02 26.57
CA LEU A 182 16.67 -21.90 26.22
C LEU A 182 16.23 -22.90 25.14
N GLU A 183 15.06 -23.50 25.31
CA GLU A 183 14.45 -24.31 24.25
C GLU A 183 14.13 -23.45 23.02
N GLY A 184 13.70 -22.21 23.22
CA GLY A 184 13.51 -21.25 22.15
C GLY A 184 14.77 -21.02 21.33
N SER A 185 15.94 -20.91 21.97
CA SER A 185 17.22 -20.77 21.29
C SER A 185 17.56 -21.97 20.43
N ARG A 186 17.17 -23.18 20.84
CA ARG A 186 17.41 -24.41 20.05
C ARG A 186 16.49 -24.53 18.86
N ARG A 187 15.26 -24.00 18.95
CA ARG A 187 14.25 -24.08 17.87
C ARG A 187 14.36 -22.96 16.85
N ALA A 188 14.88 -21.80 17.23
CA ALA A 188 14.97 -20.64 16.35
C ALA A 188 15.74 -20.89 15.03
N PRO A 189 16.85 -21.67 15.00
CA PRO A 189 17.54 -22.00 13.76
C PRO A 189 16.69 -22.78 12.75
N ASP A 190 15.76 -23.61 13.23
CA ASP A 190 14.92 -24.49 12.40
C ASP A 190 13.65 -23.80 11.87
N LEU A 191 13.40 -22.55 12.27
CA LEU A 191 12.29 -21.78 11.72
C LEU A 191 12.44 -21.60 10.20
N PRO A 192 11.33 -21.61 9.45
CA PRO A 192 11.35 -21.13 8.07
C PRO A 192 11.63 -19.62 8.03
N ASP A 193 11.95 -19.11 6.85
CA ASP A 193 12.02 -17.66 6.62
C ASP A 193 10.58 -17.10 6.69
N ILE A 194 10.27 -16.34 7.75
CA ILE A 194 8.94 -15.75 8.00
C ILE A 194 8.96 -14.29 7.55
N ASP A 195 8.16 -13.96 6.54
CA ASP A 195 8.03 -12.57 6.06
C ASP A 195 7.08 -11.74 6.95
N GLU A 196 5.94 -12.32 7.33
CA GLU A 196 4.86 -11.63 8.05
C GLU A 196 4.20 -12.58 9.06
N ILE A 197 3.77 -12.04 10.20
CA ILE A 197 2.84 -12.70 11.10
C ILE A 197 1.47 -12.04 10.88
N PRO A 198 0.43 -12.75 10.43
CA PRO A 198 -0.90 -12.17 10.28
C PRO A 198 -1.44 -11.64 11.61
N SER A 199 -2.16 -10.52 11.57
CA SER A 199 -2.74 -9.88 12.76
C SER A 199 -1.71 -9.43 13.80
N PHE A 200 -0.54 -8.96 13.35
CA PHE A 200 0.57 -8.48 14.20
C PHE A 200 0.27 -7.13 14.90
N GLY A 201 -0.85 -7.02 15.61
CA GLY A 201 -1.23 -5.86 16.41
C GLY A 201 -0.47 -5.73 17.74
N MET A 202 0.39 -6.71 18.04
CA MET A 202 1.07 -6.91 19.33
C MET A 202 2.59 -6.75 19.23
N TRP A 203 3.05 -5.89 18.32
CA TRP A 203 4.47 -5.67 18.05
C TRP A 203 5.27 -5.26 19.29
N LYS A 204 4.65 -4.54 20.26
CA LYS A 204 5.28 -4.15 21.53
C LYS A 204 5.68 -5.37 22.35
N ASP A 205 4.72 -6.26 22.56
CA ASP A 205 4.91 -7.47 23.37
C ASP A 205 5.88 -8.43 22.67
N TYR A 206 5.75 -8.60 21.34
CA TYR A 206 6.69 -9.37 20.54
C TYR A 206 8.12 -8.81 20.59
N THR A 207 8.28 -7.49 20.55
CA THR A 207 9.61 -6.85 20.71
C THR A 207 10.19 -7.16 22.09
N GLY A 208 9.37 -7.04 23.15
CA GLY A 208 9.78 -7.39 24.52
C GLY A 208 10.29 -8.83 24.62
N TRP A 209 9.57 -9.79 24.02
CA TRP A 209 9.99 -11.20 24.01
C TRP A 209 11.25 -11.40 23.18
N LEU A 210 11.33 -10.77 22.01
CA LEU A 210 12.48 -10.89 21.11
C LEU A 210 13.77 -10.41 21.79
N ILE A 211 13.72 -9.36 22.61
CA ILE A 211 14.88 -8.87 23.37
C ILE A 211 15.40 -9.95 24.33
N VAL A 212 14.52 -10.58 25.10
CA VAL A 212 14.92 -11.64 26.05
C VAL A 212 15.42 -12.88 25.28
N GLN A 213 14.75 -13.25 24.19
CA GLN A 213 15.14 -14.37 23.34
C GLN A 213 16.47 -14.13 22.63
N GLN A 214 16.79 -12.89 22.27
CA GLN A 214 18.07 -12.52 21.64
C GLN A 214 19.26 -12.85 22.54
N ASP A 215 19.15 -12.50 23.81
CA ASP A 215 20.21 -12.79 24.80
C ASP A 215 20.37 -14.29 25.00
N ALA A 216 19.25 -15.03 25.11
CA ALA A 216 19.29 -16.50 25.22
C ALA A 216 19.94 -17.14 23.98
N ILE A 217 19.64 -16.66 22.78
CA ILE A 217 20.21 -17.17 21.52
C ILE A 217 21.73 -16.95 21.48
N ARG A 218 22.19 -15.74 21.80
CA ARG A 218 23.62 -15.39 21.79
C ARG A 218 24.45 -16.17 22.80
N GLN A 219 23.84 -16.55 23.93
CA GLN A 219 24.51 -17.35 24.94
C GLN A 219 24.55 -18.85 24.59
N THR A 220 23.63 -19.32 23.74
CA THR A 220 23.44 -20.75 23.47
C THR A 220 24.04 -21.21 22.14
N LEU A 221 23.99 -20.36 21.11
CA LEU A 221 24.38 -20.72 19.75
C LEU A 221 25.73 -20.11 19.34
N PRO A 222 26.47 -20.76 18.44
CA PRO A 222 27.59 -20.12 17.74
C PRO A 222 27.15 -18.83 17.04
N ARG A 223 28.08 -17.89 16.87
CA ARG A 223 27.78 -16.54 16.36
C ARG A 223 27.00 -16.54 15.03
N GLU A 224 27.41 -17.36 14.07
CA GLU A 224 26.78 -17.40 12.75
C GLU A 224 25.33 -17.92 12.82
N ASP A 225 25.11 -19.01 13.55
CA ASP A 225 23.78 -19.59 13.77
C ASP A 225 22.88 -18.63 14.55
N ALA A 226 23.45 -17.95 15.56
CA ALA A 226 22.75 -16.91 16.31
C ALA A 226 22.26 -15.79 15.38
N ILE A 227 23.14 -15.22 14.55
CA ILE A 227 22.77 -14.14 13.61
C ILE A 227 21.66 -14.61 12.67
N SER A 228 21.78 -15.82 12.11
CA SER A 228 20.75 -16.40 11.23
C SER A 228 19.40 -16.56 11.91
N ALA A 229 19.38 -17.15 13.11
CA ALA A 229 18.17 -17.34 13.91
C ALA A 229 17.51 -16.00 14.28
N LEU A 230 18.32 -15.00 14.66
CA LEU A 230 17.83 -13.65 14.93
C LEU A 230 17.26 -12.97 13.69
N GLY A 231 17.83 -13.21 12.51
CA GLY A 231 17.27 -12.78 11.23
C GLY A 231 15.85 -13.27 11.02
N LYS A 232 15.62 -14.58 11.23
CA LYS A 232 14.30 -15.20 11.08
C LYS A 232 13.26 -14.65 12.05
N LEU A 233 13.65 -14.45 13.32
CA LEU A 233 12.73 -13.95 14.36
C LEU A 233 12.46 -12.44 14.26
N SER A 234 13.43 -11.66 13.74
CA SER A 234 13.30 -10.20 13.64
C SER A 234 12.63 -9.75 12.34
N ALA A 235 12.74 -10.52 11.25
CA ALA A 235 12.14 -10.20 9.96
C ALA A 235 10.63 -9.90 10.01
N PRO A 236 9.76 -10.72 10.64
CA PRO A 236 8.34 -10.40 10.70
C PRO A 236 8.02 -9.15 11.53
N LEU A 237 8.82 -8.85 12.56
CA LEU A 237 8.72 -7.60 13.32
C LEU A 237 9.10 -6.42 12.43
N ALA A 238 10.23 -6.49 11.73
CA ALA A 238 10.67 -5.47 10.79
C ALA A 238 9.61 -5.19 9.72
N TYR A 239 9.04 -6.24 9.12
CA TYR A 239 7.97 -6.11 8.14
C TYR A 239 6.72 -5.43 8.71
N GLY A 240 6.26 -5.88 9.89
CA GLY A 240 5.11 -5.28 10.56
C GLY A 240 5.33 -3.81 10.90
N LEU A 241 6.51 -3.45 11.39
CA LEU A 241 6.89 -2.07 11.70
C LEU A 241 6.88 -1.19 10.44
N LEU A 242 7.47 -1.66 9.34
CA LEU A 242 7.55 -0.90 8.09
C LEU A 242 6.18 -0.73 7.40
N LYS A 243 5.24 -1.64 7.62
CA LYS A 243 3.87 -1.57 7.08
C LYS A 243 2.92 -0.66 7.86
N ILE A 244 3.19 -0.37 9.12
CA ILE A 244 2.30 0.51 9.92
C ILE A 244 2.40 1.91 9.31
N GLY A 245 1.30 2.42 8.74
CA GLY A 245 1.26 3.74 8.07
C GLY A 245 1.62 4.94 8.97
N ASP A 246 1.76 4.72 10.28
CA ASP A 246 2.25 5.67 11.27
C ASP A 246 3.75 5.50 11.59
N TYR A 247 4.47 4.54 11.01
CA TYR A 247 5.90 4.31 11.30
C TYR A 247 6.76 5.54 11.08
N ASP A 248 6.47 6.30 10.02
CA ASP A 248 7.16 7.55 9.74
C ASP A 248 6.83 8.67 10.73
N ARG A 249 5.65 8.58 11.37
CA ARG A 249 5.13 9.56 12.33
C ARG A 249 5.52 9.21 13.77
N ASP A 250 5.80 7.94 14.05
CA ASP A 250 6.13 7.44 15.39
C ASP A 250 7.65 7.29 15.56
N ALA A 251 8.26 8.31 16.17
CA ALA A 251 9.68 8.30 16.54
C ALA A 251 10.05 7.10 17.44
N GLY A 252 9.11 6.57 18.21
CA GLY A 252 9.28 5.37 19.03
C GLY A 252 9.46 4.11 18.19
N LEU A 253 8.66 3.93 17.13
CA LEU A 253 8.80 2.80 16.20
C LEU A 253 10.14 2.85 15.45
N LYS A 254 10.57 4.04 15.02
CA LYS A 254 11.88 4.24 14.37
C LYS A 254 13.04 3.88 15.28
N LYS A 255 12.99 4.38 16.53
CA LYS A 255 13.98 4.08 17.56
C LYS A 255 14.04 2.58 17.85
N LEU A 256 12.87 1.95 17.95
CA LEU A 256 12.77 0.51 18.22
C LEU A 256 13.42 -0.34 17.11
N PHE A 257 13.17 -0.03 15.84
CA PHE A 257 13.84 -0.75 14.76
C PHE A 257 15.37 -0.56 14.80
N ASN A 258 15.85 0.66 15.04
CA ASN A 258 17.29 0.97 15.01
C ASN A 258 18.07 0.44 16.22
N GLU A 259 17.44 0.38 17.40
CA GLU A 259 18.11 -0.01 18.63
C GLU A 259 18.06 -1.52 18.89
N PHE A 260 16.98 -2.20 18.46
CA PHE A 260 16.76 -3.60 18.83
C PHE A 260 17.06 -4.62 17.72
N ILE A 261 17.26 -4.18 16.47
CA ILE A 261 17.72 -5.06 15.38
C ILE A 261 19.22 -4.83 15.19
N PRO A 262 20.08 -5.80 15.55
CA PRO A 262 21.53 -5.66 15.38
C PRO A 262 21.90 -5.48 13.92
N LYS A 263 22.92 -4.65 13.63
CA LYS A 263 23.36 -4.38 12.24
C LYS A 263 23.69 -5.65 11.46
N GLU A 264 24.36 -6.61 12.08
CA GLU A 264 24.69 -7.90 11.46
C GLU A 264 23.46 -8.75 11.08
N VAL A 265 22.34 -8.56 11.78
CA VAL A 265 21.06 -9.22 11.47
C VAL A 265 20.41 -8.60 10.22
N LEU A 266 20.68 -7.33 9.91
CA LEU A 266 20.15 -6.64 8.74
C LEU A 266 20.58 -7.29 7.42
N HIS A 267 21.78 -7.88 7.38
CA HIS A 267 22.34 -8.55 6.21
C HIS A 267 21.93 -10.03 6.08
N THR A 268 21.06 -10.52 6.96
CA THR A 268 20.54 -11.89 6.85
C THR A 268 19.51 -12.00 5.73
N LYS A 269 19.43 -13.16 5.08
CA LYS A 269 18.48 -13.42 3.99
C LYS A 269 17.01 -13.10 4.35
N PRO A 270 16.46 -13.48 5.53
CA PRO A 270 15.08 -13.12 5.89
C PRO A 270 14.89 -11.61 6.00
N MET A 271 15.88 -10.90 6.54
CA MET A 271 15.79 -9.45 6.73
C MET A 271 15.89 -8.69 5.39
N GLN A 272 16.85 -9.07 4.53
CA GLN A 272 16.97 -8.53 3.17
C GLN A 272 15.70 -8.78 2.34
N ARG A 273 15.03 -9.92 2.56
CA ARG A 273 13.75 -10.21 1.91
C ARG A 273 12.64 -9.24 2.34
N VAL A 274 12.43 -9.05 3.65
CA VAL A 274 11.36 -8.14 4.13
C VAL A 274 11.63 -6.67 3.84
N LEU A 275 12.89 -6.24 3.94
CA LEU A 275 13.34 -4.91 3.51
C LEU A 275 13.06 -4.70 2.03
N GLY A 276 13.34 -5.73 1.21
CA GLY A 276 13.11 -5.72 -0.22
C GLY A 276 11.63 -5.59 -0.57
N ILE A 277 10.76 -6.33 0.12
CA ILE A 277 9.30 -6.22 -0.08
C ILE A 277 8.82 -4.81 0.26
N ALA A 278 9.21 -4.27 1.43
CA ALA A 278 8.82 -2.92 1.85
C ALA A 278 9.32 -1.84 0.87
N PHE A 279 10.59 -1.93 0.43
CA PHE A 279 11.15 -1.02 -0.56
C PHE A 279 10.43 -1.10 -1.90
N GLU A 280 10.18 -2.31 -2.41
CA GLU A 280 9.49 -2.54 -3.69
C GLU A 280 8.06 -1.96 -3.67
N ASP A 281 7.33 -2.14 -2.57
CA ASP A 281 5.97 -1.63 -2.40
C ASP A 281 5.93 -0.09 -2.34
N GLU A 282 6.82 0.53 -1.56
CA GLU A 282 6.93 2.00 -1.49
C GLU A 282 7.34 2.62 -2.83
N LEU A 283 8.33 2.03 -3.50
CA LEU A 283 8.80 2.51 -4.80
C LEU A 283 7.70 2.39 -5.87
N LYS A 284 6.96 1.27 -5.87
CA LYS A 284 5.82 1.07 -6.76
C LYS A 284 4.73 2.13 -6.53
N ASN A 285 4.39 2.41 -5.27
CA ASN A 285 3.41 3.45 -4.95
C ASN A 285 3.87 4.82 -5.42
N LEU A 286 5.16 5.15 -5.26
CA LEU A 286 5.72 6.41 -5.75
C LEU A 286 5.67 6.57 -7.28
N PHE A 287 5.74 5.47 -8.03
CA PHE A 287 5.58 5.51 -9.48
C PHE A 287 4.12 5.65 -9.94
N LEU A 288 3.15 5.17 -9.16
CA LEU A 288 1.74 5.08 -9.58
C LEU A 288 0.84 6.21 -9.07
N VAL A 289 1.27 6.98 -8.07
CA VAL A 289 0.44 8.05 -7.50
C VAL A 289 0.59 9.35 -8.30
N GLU A 290 -0.45 9.70 -9.09
CA GLU A 290 -0.51 10.93 -9.90
C GLU A 290 -0.62 12.23 -9.08
N ASN A 291 -0.87 12.16 -7.77
CA ASN A 291 -1.00 13.34 -6.92
C ASN A 291 -0.47 13.05 -5.51
N GLY A 292 0.61 13.72 -5.13
CA GLY A 292 1.45 13.52 -3.93
C GLY A 292 0.76 13.57 -2.56
N TYR A 293 -0.22 12.73 -2.32
CA TYR A 293 -0.77 12.48 -0.99
C TYR A 293 0.13 11.51 -0.21
N TYR A 294 0.76 12.06 0.84
CA TYR A 294 1.30 11.38 2.03
C TYR A 294 2.07 10.05 1.84
N LEU A 295 2.89 9.90 0.80
CA LEU A 295 3.92 8.85 0.83
C LEU A 295 5.13 9.40 1.58
N SER A 296 5.39 8.86 2.77
CA SER A 296 6.64 9.16 3.46
C SER A 296 7.80 8.58 2.67
N THR A 297 8.65 9.47 2.16
CA THR A 297 9.87 9.06 1.44
C THR A 297 11.00 8.59 2.35
N GLU A 298 10.79 8.62 3.67
CA GLU A 298 11.80 8.24 4.65
C GLU A 298 11.95 6.72 4.74
N ASN A 299 10.85 5.95 4.72
CA ASN A 299 10.90 4.49 4.64
C ASN A 299 11.60 4.00 3.38
N LEU A 300 11.33 4.63 2.22
CA LEU A 300 12.00 4.30 0.98
C LEU A 300 13.52 4.50 1.07
N LYS A 301 13.97 5.67 1.55
CA LYS A 301 15.41 5.97 1.71
C LYS A 301 16.08 5.01 2.69
N ARG A 302 15.41 4.71 3.79
CA ARG A 302 15.96 3.82 4.81
C ARG A 302 16.08 2.38 4.31
N THR A 303 15.02 1.87 3.69
CA THR A 303 15.06 0.51 3.14
C THR A 303 16.09 0.41 2.01
N GLU A 304 16.24 1.45 1.18
CA GLU A 304 17.34 1.58 0.21
C GLU A 304 18.73 1.53 0.88
N GLU A 305 18.95 2.26 1.98
CA GLU A 305 20.23 2.27 2.72
C GLU A 305 20.57 0.93 3.40
N LEU A 306 19.55 0.13 3.71
CA LEU A 306 19.72 -1.16 4.41
C LEU A 306 19.75 -2.37 3.47
N LEU A 307 19.39 -2.18 2.20
CA LEU A 307 19.35 -3.24 1.19
C LEU A 307 20.72 -3.43 0.54
N ASP A 308 21.20 -4.66 0.54
CA ASP A 308 22.45 -5.03 -0.14
C ASP A 308 22.27 -5.05 -1.67
N ASP A 309 21.04 -5.28 -2.15
CA ASP A 309 20.67 -5.42 -3.58
C ASP A 309 19.73 -4.29 -4.08
N ALA A 310 19.74 -3.11 -3.45
CA ALA A 310 18.83 -2.01 -3.79
C ALA A 310 18.77 -1.68 -5.30
N PRO A 311 19.89 -1.61 -6.06
CA PRO A 311 19.84 -1.36 -7.51
C PRO A 311 19.03 -2.40 -8.29
N ASP A 312 19.17 -3.69 -7.96
CA ASP A 312 18.45 -4.78 -8.63
C ASP A 312 16.94 -4.70 -8.33
N ARG A 313 16.58 -4.29 -7.11
CA ARG A 313 15.18 -4.05 -6.71
C ARG A 313 14.55 -2.90 -7.49
N VAL A 314 15.29 -1.81 -7.69
CA VAL A 314 14.86 -0.68 -8.51
C VAL A 314 14.55 -1.13 -9.94
N GLU A 315 15.46 -1.88 -10.55
CA GLU A 315 15.27 -2.42 -11.91
C GLU A 315 14.04 -3.32 -11.99
N LYS A 316 13.87 -4.22 -11.01
CA LYS A 316 12.72 -5.12 -10.91
C LYS A 316 11.40 -4.37 -10.81
N VAL A 317 11.31 -3.33 -9.97
CA VAL A 317 10.09 -2.52 -9.85
C VAL A 317 9.84 -1.77 -11.15
N TRP A 318 10.85 -1.07 -11.67
CA TRP A 318 10.76 -0.31 -12.92
C TRP A 318 10.20 -1.17 -14.07
N ASN A 319 10.77 -2.36 -14.29
CA ASN A 319 10.33 -3.27 -15.35
C ASN A 319 8.87 -3.69 -15.23
N LYS A 320 8.31 -3.72 -14.01
CA LYS A 320 6.87 -4.01 -13.78
C LYS A 320 5.96 -2.83 -14.09
N VAL A 321 6.43 -1.59 -13.90
CA VAL A 321 5.55 -0.40 -13.95
C VAL A 321 5.76 0.49 -15.18
N ARG A 322 6.91 0.42 -15.87
CA ARG A 322 7.31 1.34 -16.95
C ARG A 322 6.29 1.56 -18.07
N GLY A 323 5.42 0.59 -18.35
CA GLY A 323 4.41 0.67 -19.42
C GLY A 323 3.19 1.54 -19.11
N GLY A 324 3.03 1.99 -17.86
CA GLY A 324 1.83 2.70 -17.39
C GLY A 324 2.09 4.00 -16.66
N ILE A 325 3.28 4.59 -16.78
CA ILE A 325 3.65 5.80 -16.02
C ILE A 325 3.76 7.02 -16.93
N ASP A 326 3.09 8.12 -16.56
CA ASP A 326 3.41 9.44 -17.11
C ASP A 326 4.67 10.00 -16.47
N LEU A 327 5.80 9.88 -17.16
CA LEU A 327 7.08 10.45 -16.74
C LEU A 327 7.01 11.97 -16.44
N GLY A 328 5.99 12.70 -16.92
CA GLY A 328 5.74 14.11 -16.63
C GLY A 328 5.09 14.36 -15.26
N GLY A 329 4.33 13.40 -14.74
CA GLY A 329 3.64 13.47 -13.45
C GLY A 329 4.40 12.86 -12.27
N ILE A 330 5.58 12.28 -12.50
CA ILE A 330 6.34 11.57 -11.45
C ILE A 330 6.91 12.54 -10.42
N SER A 331 6.72 12.19 -9.14
CA SER A 331 7.32 12.85 -7.98
C SER A 331 8.84 13.05 -8.16
N PRO A 332 9.39 14.24 -7.84
CA PRO A 332 10.83 14.51 -7.95
C PRO A 332 11.73 13.46 -7.28
N ILE A 333 11.25 12.82 -6.21
CA ILE A 333 12.00 11.80 -5.46
C ILE A 333 12.08 10.48 -6.23
N ALA A 334 11.00 10.09 -6.91
CA ALA A 334 10.95 8.87 -7.71
C ALA A 334 11.85 8.95 -8.96
N ARG A 335 12.17 10.17 -9.43
CA ARG A 335 12.94 10.39 -10.66
C ARG A 335 14.33 9.76 -10.63
N LYS A 336 14.99 9.70 -9.46
CA LYS A 336 16.34 9.12 -9.34
C LYS A 336 16.38 7.61 -9.61
N TYR A 337 15.22 6.94 -9.51
CA TYR A 337 15.09 5.50 -9.69
C TYR A 337 14.70 5.11 -11.13
N ILE A 338 14.54 6.08 -12.01
CA ILE A 338 14.20 5.83 -13.41
C ILE A 338 15.50 5.76 -14.22
N PRO A 339 15.68 4.74 -15.07
CA PRO A 339 16.87 4.65 -15.91
C PRO A 339 17.05 5.90 -16.78
N ALA A 340 18.26 6.44 -16.80
CA ALA A 340 18.58 7.62 -17.61
C ALA A 340 18.28 7.43 -19.10
N SER A 341 18.38 6.19 -19.60
CA SER A 341 18.02 5.80 -20.97
C SER A 341 16.55 6.04 -21.30
N GLU A 342 15.65 5.92 -20.33
CA GLU A 342 14.20 6.11 -20.53
C GLU A 342 13.88 7.60 -20.66
N TYR A 343 14.50 8.44 -19.82
CA TYR A 343 14.43 9.89 -19.98
C TYR A 343 15.03 10.33 -21.31
N LYS A 344 16.18 9.76 -21.70
CA LYS A 344 16.80 10.04 -22.99
C LYS A 344 15.88 9.64 -24.14
N THR A 345 15.28 8.45 -24.11
CA THR A 345 14.35 7.98 -25.14
C THR A 345 13.13 8.89 -25.25
N ARG A 346 12.56 9.32 -24.12
CA ARG A 346 11.45 10.30 -24.10
C ARG A 346 11.87 11.63 -24.69
N VAL A 347 13.05 12.14 -24.32
CA VAL A 347 13.58 13.41 -24.82
C VAL A 347 13.87 13.33 -26.32
N ASP A 348 14.46 12.23 -26.80
CA ASP A 348 14.74 11.99 -28.20
C ASP A 348 13.44 11.87 -29.01
N SER A 349 12.43 11.15 -28.51
CA SER A 349 11.09 11.06 -29.14
C SER A 349 10.41 12.43 -29.20
N LEU A 350 10.40 13.16 -28.08
CA LEU A 350 9.80 14.49 -28.03
C LEU A 350 10.54 15.48 -28.94
N THR A 351 11.88 15.39 -29.02
CA THR A 351 12.68 16.18 -29.95
C THR A 351 12.29 15.87 -31.38
N ALA A 352 12.18 14.60 -31.76
CA ALA A 352 11.80 14.19 -33.10
C ALA A 352 10.36 14.60 -33.47
N GLU A 353 9.41 14.50 -32.52
CA GLU A 353 8.04 14.99 -32.72
C GLU A 353 7.99 16.50 -32.91
N MET A 354 8.74 17.25 -32.10
CA MET A 354 8.84 18.70 -32.20
C MET A 354 9.52 19.15 -33.50
N GLU A 355 10.55 18.45 -33.96
CA GLU A 355 11.24 18.75 -35.23
C GLU A 355 10.40 18.41 -36.47
N LYS A 356 9.56 17.38 -36.40
CA LYS A 356 8.63 17.00 -37.46
C LYS A 356 7.31 17.80 -37.41
N MET A 357 7.18 18.75 -36.50
CA MET A 357 6.00 19.58 -36.38
C MET A 357 5.82 20.39 -37.67
N GLU A 358 4.83 20.05 -38.49
CA GLU A 358 4.46 20.88 -39.66
C GLU A 358 3.45 21.97 -39.29
N ARG A 359 2.67 21.73 -38.24
CA ARG A 359 1.68 22.64 -37.72
C ARG A 359 1.83 22.78 -36.22
N PHE A 360 1.74 24.02 -35.72
CA PHE A 360 1.93 24.29 -34.30
C PHE A 360 0.92 23.56 -33.41
N ASP A 361 1.43 22.71 -32.53
CA ASP A 361 0.70 22.02 -31.48
C ASP A 361 1.10 22.57 -30.12
N ILE A 362 0.14 23.20 -29.43
CA ILE A 362 0.38 23.82 -28.12
C ILE A 362 0.58 22.80 -27.00
N GLU A 363 -0.02 21.62 -27.08
CA GLU A 363 0.14 20.57 -26.07
C GLU A 363 1.54 19.98 -26.15
N LEU A 364 2.00 19.70 -27.37
CA LEU A 364 3.37 19.24 -27.62
C LEU A 364 4.41 20.31 -27.23
N PHE A 365 4.15 21.58 -27.59
CA PHE A 365 5.00 22.70 -27.19
C PHE A 365 5.05 22.88 -25.66
N ASN A 366 3.92 22.73 -24.97
CA ASN A 366 3.88 22.77 -23.51
C ASN A 366 4.71 21.66 -22.87
N LYS A 367 4.71 20.45 -23.44
CA LYS A 367 5.59 19.35 -22.99
C LYS A 367 7.06 19.69 -23.20
N TRP A 368 7.42 20.30 -24.34
CA TRP A 368 8.79 20.73 -24.62
C TRP A 368 9.28 21.80 -23.65
N MET A 369 8.42 22.75 -23.28
CA MET A 369 8.77 23.86 -22.39
C MET A 369 8.87 23.46 -20.90
N GLN A 370 8.79 22.16 -20.57
CA GLN A 370 9.00 21.68 -19.21
C GLN A 370 10.48 21.82 -18.78
N PRO A 371 10.76 22.28 -17.54
CA PRO A 371 12.14 22.45 -17.05
C PRO A 371 13.01 21.19 -17.15
N GLU A 372 12.40 20.02 -17.06
CA GLU A 372 13.06 18.73 -17.19
C GLU A 372 13.69 18.54 -18.57
N ILE A 373 12.96 18.90 -19.63
CA ILE A 373 13.44 18.82 -21.01
C ILE A 373 14.58 19.83 -21.22
N GLN A 374 14.44 21.04 -20.69
CA GLN A 374 15.48 22.07 -20.76
C GLN A 374 16.80 21.64 -20.11
N ARG A 375 16.76 20.83 -19.05
CA ARG A 375 17.96 20.28 -18.40
C ARG A 375 18.54 19.07 -19.14
N ALA A 376 17.69 18.29 -19.81
CA ALA A 376 18.09 17.06 -20.48
C ALA A 376 18.68 17.30 -21.88
N VAL A 377 18.38 18.44 -22.49
CA VAL A 377 18.83 18.81 -23.84
C VAL A 377 19.83 19.95 -23.77
N SER A 378 20.79 20.00 -24.70
CA SER A 378 21.69 21.15 -24.79
C SER A 378 20.91 22.45 -25.02
N PRO A 379 21.33 23.60 -24.45
CA PRO A 379 20.64 24.88 -24.65
C PRO A 379 20.48 25.26 -26.14
N SER A 380 21.45 24.89 -26.98
CA SER A 380 21.40 25.12 -28.42
C SER A 380 20.31 24.29 -29.11
N THR A 381 20.21 22.99 -28.83
CA THR A 381 19.15 22.14 -29.38
C THR A 381 17.79 22.55 -28.85
N PHE A 382 17.69 22.84 -27.54
CA PHE A 382 16.45 23.33 -26.92
C PHE A 382 15.91 24.58 -27.63
N GLY A 383 16.78 25.58 -27.79
CA GLY A 383 16.44 26.84 -28.45
C GLY A 383 16.11 26.66 -29.93
N ARG A 384 16.85 25.82 -30.67
CA ARG A 384 16.59 25.55 -32.10
C ARG A 384 15.20 24.94 -32.32
N VAL A 385 14.88 23.87 -31.58
CA VAL A 385 13.61 23.16 -31.70
C VAL A 385 12.44 24.04 -31.27
N ARG A 386 12.60 24.79 -30.17
CA ARG A 386 11.61 25.78 -29.71
C ARG A 386 11.34 26.82 -30.80
N ASN A 387 12.39 27.41 -31.37
CA ASN A 387 12.25 28.47 -32.39
C ASN A 387 11.63 27.94 -33.67
N SER A 388 11.99 26.72 -34.10
CA SER A 388 11.38 26.07 -35.26
C SER A 388 9.87 25.83 -35.04
N ALA A 389 9.45 25.36 -33.87
CA ALA A 389 8.03 25.23 -33.53
C ALA A 389 7.31 26.59 -33.53
N LEU A 390 7.93 27.64 -32.99
CA LEU A 390 7.38 28.99 -33.01
C LEU A 390 7.29 29.56 -34.45
N GLU A 391 8.24 29.23 -35.32
CA GLU A 391 8.18 29.55 -36.74
C GLU A 391 6.98 28.88 -37.41
N ASN A 392 6.69 27.60 -37.09
CA ASN A 392 5.47 26.92 -37.55
C ASN A 392 4.19 27.62 -37.07
N TYR A 393 4.19 28.21 -35.86
CA TYR A 393 3.05 29.02 -35.40
C TYR A 393 2.83 30.25 -36.31
N VAL A 394 3.91 30.93 -36.67
CA VAL A 394 3.88 32.14 -37.51
C VAL A 394 3.51 31.79 -38.95
N CYS A 395 4.13 30.76 -39.52
CA CYS A 395 4.06 30.45 -40.96
C CYS A 395 2.85 29.59 -41.37
N GLN A 396 2.17 28.90 -40.45
CA GLN A 396 1.02 28.05 -40.81
C GLN A 396 -0.09 28.84 -41.54
N GLU A 397 -0.52 28.33 -42.71
CA GLU A 397 -1.58 28.93 -43.52
C GLU A 397 -2.92 28.94 -42.76
N ARG A 398 -3.30 27.78 -42.21
CA ARG A 398 -4.51 27.67 -41.40
C ARG A 398 -4.26 28.16 -39.98
N ARG A 399 -4.65 29.42 -39.75
CA ARG A 399 -4.51 30.09 -38.46
C ARG A 399 -5.07 29.26 -37.28
N PRO A 400 -4.37 29.20 -36.14
CA PRO A 400 -4.73 28.34 -35.00
C PRO A 400 -5.96 28.87 -34.25
N LYS A 401 -6.57 28.03 -33.40
CA LYS A 401 -7.71 28.43 -32.57
C LYS A 401 -7.30 29.53 -31.58
N ILE A 402 -8.27 30.34 -31.16
CA ILE A 402 -8.02 31.44 -30.22
C ILE A 402 -7.40 30.96 -28.89
N GLU A 403 -7.82 29.79 -28.40
CA GLU A 403 -7.28 29.21 -27.15
C GLU A 403 -5.81 28.82 -27.26
N THR A 404 -5.34 28.38 -28.43
CA THR A 404 -3.91 28.14 -28.68
C THR A 404 -3.11 29.43 -28.58
N ALA A 405 -3.59 30.52 -29.19
CA ALA A 405 -2.96 31.84 -29.11
C ALA A 405 -2.93 32.38 -27.66
N LYS A 406 -4.02 32.20 -26.91
CA LYS A 406 -4.09 32.58 -25.48
C LYS A 406 -3.11 31.80 -24.62
N GLN A 407 -3.02 30.47 -24.81
CA GLN A 407 -2.07 29.64 -24.07
C GLN A 407 -0.63 30.06 -24.36
N LEU A 408 -0.29 30.25 -25.64
CA LEU A 408 1.05 30.70 -26.03
C LEU A 408 1.37 32.10 -25.49
N PHE A 409 0.39 33.02 -25.48
CA PHE A 409 0.54 34.34 -24.87
C PHE A 409 0.81 34.25 -23.36
N ARG A 410 0.12 33.39 -22.62
CA ARG A 410 0.37 33.17 -21.17
C ARG A 410 1.77 32.61 -20.88
N MET A 411 2.33 31.82 -21.79
CA MET A 411 3.69 31.27 -21.61
C MET A 411 4.75 32.38 -21.56
N ARG A 412 4.54 33.50 -22.26
CA ARG A 412 5.38 34.70 -22.19
C ARG A 412 5.54 35.22 -20.75
N GLU A 413 4.48 35.12 -19.95
CA GLU A 413 4.49 35.57 -18.56
C GLU A 413 5.12 34.55 -17.61
N ARG A 414 5.00 33.25 -17.92
CA ARG A 414 5.39 32.14 -17.04
C ARG A 414 6.88 31.78 -17.07
N PHE A 415 7.54 31.90 -18.22
CA PHE A 415 8.90 31.35 -18.41
C PHE A 415 10.01 32.39 -18.51
N GLY A 416 9.71 33.69 -18.39
CA GLY A 416 10.70 34.78 -18.42
C GLY A 416 11.44 34.96 -19.75
N GLU A 417 11.41 33.99 -20.66
CA GLU A 417 11.94 34.08 -22.01
C GLU A 417 10.88 34.64 -22.98
N PRO A 418 11.22 35.65 -23.80
CA PRO A 418 10.30 36.15 -24.80
C PRO A 418 10.10 35.08 -25.89
N ILE A 419 8.83 34.72 -26.15
CA ILE A 419 8.41 33.94 -27.33
C ILE A 419 8.74 34.63 -28.66
N GLY A 420 9.35 35.82 -28.63
CA GLY A 420 9.80 36.58 -29.79
C GLY A 420 8.77 37.63 -30.24
N ASP A 421 9.26 38.78 -30.72
CA ASP A 421 8.40 39.89 -31.16
C ASP A 421 7.57 39.52 -32.40
N GLU A 422 8.11 38.70 -33.31
CA GLU A 422 7.39 38.22 -34.50
C GLU A 422 6.23 37.27 -34.13
N VAL A 423 6.42 36.40 -33.13
CA VAL A 423 5.36 35.54 -32.61
C VAL A 423 4.29 36.37 -31.93
N CYS A 424 4.66 37.36 -31.11
CA CYS A 424 3.73 38.30 -30.51
C CYS A 424 2.90 39.04 -31.58
N ALA A 425 3.51 39.43 -32.70
CA ALA A 425 2.82 40.06 -33.82
C ALA A 425 1.79 39.12 -34.47
N ALA A 426 2.15 37.85 -34.68
CA ALA A 426 1.21 36.85 -35.17
C ALA A 426 0.06 36.57 -34.18
N ILE A 427 0.35 36.51 -32.87
CA ILE A 427 -0.68 36.40 -31.81
C ILE A 427 -1.62 37.61 -31.83
N PHE A 428 -1.08 38.83 -31.97
CA PHE A 428 -1.89 40.04 -32.08
C PHE A 428 -2.84 39.97 -33.28
N ALA A 429 -2.34 39.59 -34.46
CA ALA A 429 -3.16 39.41 -35.65
C ALA A 429 -4.24 38.34 -35.46
N ASP A 430 -3.91 37.23 -34.79
CA ASP A 430 -4.84 36.17 -34.44
C ASP A 430 -5.90 36.61 -33.42
N PHE A 431 -5.55 37.44 -32.44
CA PHE A 431 -6.50 38.03 -31.49
C PHE A 431 -7.42 39.02 -32.16
N LEU A 432 -6.88 39.93 -32.98
CA LEU A 432 -7.65 40.96 -33.66
C LEU A 432 -8.64 40.35 -34.66
N SER A 433 -8.17 39.42 -35.50
CA SER A 433 -9.03 38.73 -36.49
C SER A 433 -10.11 37.85 -35.87
N LYS A 434 -9.86 37.28 -34.69
CA LYS A 434 -10.80 36.42 -33.96
C LYS A 434 -11.57 37.15 -32.86
N LYS A 435 -11.59 38.48 -32.90
CA LYS A 435 -12.37 39.35 -32.01
C LYS A 435 -12.01 39.25 -30.52
N ASN A 436 -10.79 38.84 -30.18
CA ASN A 436 -10.27 38.88 -28.82
C ASN A 436 -9.59 40.23 -28.55
N TYR A 437 -10.38 41.30 -28.58
CA TYR A 437 -9.89 42.67 -28.54
C TYR A 437 -9.16 43.05 -27.26
N PRO A 438 -9.56 42.60 -26.05
CA PRO A 438 -8.83 42.94 -24.82
C PRO A 438 -7.37 42.48 -24.89
N ASP A 439 -7.11 41.24 -25.30
CA ASP A 439 -5.74 40.71 -25.38
C ASP A 439 -4.96 41.33 -26.55
N ALA A 440 -5.62 41.64 -27.67
CA ALA A 440 -4.99 42.39 -28.77
C ALA A 440 -4.57 43.80 -28.31
N ASN A 441 -5.44 44.49 -27.57
CA ASN A 441 -5.19 45.81 -27.00
C ASN A 441 -4.05 45.77 -25.97
N ASN A 442 -4.00 44.74 -25.13
CA ASN A 442 -2.93 44.54 -24.15
C ASN A 442 -1.56 44.38 -24.84
N LEU A 443 -1.49 43.67 -25.97
CA LEU A 443 -0.25 43.57 -26.77
C LEU A 443 0.17 44.92 -27.33
N LEU A 444 -0.75 45.73 -27.86
CA LEU A 444 -0.45 47.08 -28.34
C LEU A 444 0.11 47.96 -27.22
N HIS A 445 -0.52 47.95 -26.05
CA HIS A 445 -0.04 48.67 -24.86
C HIS A 445 1.35 48.22 -24.42
N TYR A 446 1.61 46.91 -24.41
CA TYR A 446 2.93 46.37 -24.07
C TYR A 446 4.04 46.89 -25.00
N TYR A 447 3.75 46.99 -26.30
CA TYR A 447 4.66 47.58 -27.29
C TYR A 447 4.56 49.11 -27.39
N GLY A 448 3.75 49.74 -26.52
CA GLY A 448 3.60 51.18 -26.35
C GLY A 448 2.85 51.89 -27.48
N ILE A 449 1.86 51.23 -28.07
CA ILE A 449 0.99 51.75 -29.13
C ILE A 449 -0.37 52.12 -28.51
N PRO A 450 -0.86 53.38 -28.69
CA PRO A 450 -0.21 54.49 -29.37
C PRO A 450 0.92 55.13 -28.54
N PHE A 451 1.83 55.81 -29.23
CA PHE A 451 2.97 56.49 -28.62
C PHE A 451 2.52 57.60 -27.66
N GLY A 452 3.10 57.66 -26.45
CA GLY A 452 2.93 58.78 -25.51
C GLY A 452 1.70 58.75 -24.60
N ARG A 453 0.88 57.68 -24.62
CA ARG A 453 -0.33 57.56 -23.77
C ARG A 453 -0.29 56.43 -22.73
N SER A 454 0.88 55.84 -22.45
CA SER A 454 0.98 54.77 -21.46
C SER A 454 0.82 55.30 -20.03
N GLU A 455 -0.42 55.47 -19.59
CA GLU A 455 -0.77 55.58 -18.16
C GLU A 455 -0.66 54.20 -17.52
N GLY A 456 0.56 53.81 -17.15
CA GLY A 456 0.78 52.58 -16.40
C GLY A 456 2.23 52.12 -16.43
N LYS A 457 2.76 51.75 -15.27
CA LYS A 457 4.10 51.19 -15.06
C LYS A 457 4.30 49.79 -15.69
N ALA A 458 3.60 49.45 -16.77
CA ALA A 458 3.96 48.29 -17.59
C ALA A 458 5.11 48.74 -18.49
N ALA A 459 6.28 48.11 -18.35
CA ALA A 459 7.50 48.47 -19.07
C ALA A 459 7.23 48.62 -20.58
N ALA A 460 7.10 49.86 -21.06
CA ALA A 460 6.92 50.14 -22.47
C ALA A 460 8.10 49.52 -23.22
N ALA A 461 7.83 48.56 -24.11
CA ALA A 461 8.88 47.88 -24.85
C ALA A 461 9.79 48.93 -25.53
N THR A 462 11.10 48.67 -25.54
CA THR A 462 12.07 49.62 -26.11
C THR A 462 11.73 49.95 -27.56
N PRO A 463 12.13 51.12 -28.10
CA PRO A 463 11.91 51.44 -29.52
C PRO A 463 12.40 50.37 -30.50
N LYS A 464 13.38 49.55 -30.10
CA LYS A 464 13.84 48.38 -30.85
C LYS A 464 12.77 47.27 -30.91
N HIS A 465 12.20 46.89 -29.77
CA HIS A 465 11.15 45.86 -29.69
C HIS A 465 9.86 46.28 -30.39
N ARG A 466 9.49 47.56 -30.28
CA ARG A 466 8.34 48.10 -31.04
C ARG A 466 8.54 47.95 -32.55
N ARG A 467 9.70 48.33 -33.07
CA ARG A 467 10.02 48.20 -34.50
C ARG A 467 10.00 46.73 -34.94
N ALA A 468 10.54 45.83 -34.12
CA ALA A 468 10.52 44.40 -34.39
C ALA A 468 9.08 43.83 -34.40
N PHE A 469 8.23 44.26 -33.47
CA PHE A 469 6.82 43.87 -33.44
C PHE A 469 6.06 44.36 -34.67
N ILE A 470 6.17 45.63 -35.04
CA ILE A 470 5.54 46.17 -36.27
C ILE A 470 6.07 45.47 -37.52
N GLY A 471 7.39 45.28 -37.64
CA GLY A 471 7.98 44.51 -38.75
C GLY A 471 7.49 43.05 -38.77
N GLY A 472 7.22 42.46 -37.61
CA GLY A 472 6.56 41.16 -37.49
C GLY A 472 5.12 41.16 -38.01
N ILE A 473 4.37 42.25 -37.81
CA ILE A 473 3.01 42.41 -38.37
C ILE A 473 3.09 42.55 -39.90
N GLU A 474 4.02 43.34 -40.42
CA GLU A 474 4.26 43.45 -41.87
C GLU A 474 4.60 42.09 -42.49
N SER A 475 5.47 41.33 -41.82
CA SER A 475 5.83 39.95 -42.18
C SER A 475 4.64 38.99 -42.10
N TYR A 476 3.75 39.15 -41.11
CA TYR A 476 2.50 38.40 -41.06
C TYR A 476 1.60 38.73 -42.25
N VAL A 477 1.42 40.02 -42.57
CA VAL A 477 0.52 40.49 -43.64
C VAL A 477 1.01 40.04 -45.02
N SER A 478 2.32 40.03 -45.25
CA SER A 478 2.90 39.55 -46.52
C SER A 478 2.64 38.05 -46.74
N ARG A 479 2.55 37.26 -45.67
CA ARG A 479 2.29 35.81 -45.73
C ARG A 479 0.80 35.45 -45.73
N HIS A 480 0.01 36.10 -44.89
CA HIS A 480 -1.38 35.70 -44.59
C HIS A 480 -2.43 36.68 -45.13
N GLY A 481 -2.00 37.79 -45.73
CA GLY A 481 -2.85 38.89 -46.12
C GLY A 481 -3.17 39.85 -44.97
N GLN A 482 -3.81 40.97 -45.32
CA GLN A 482 -4.18 42.02 -44.37
C GLN A 482 -5.07 41.50 -43.24
N ILE A 483 -4.86 42.02 -42.02
CA ILE A 483 -5.59 41.56 -40.84
C ILE A 483 -7.04 42.07 -40.90
N PRO A 484 -8.05 41.19 -40.88
CA PRO A 484 -9.43 41.63 -40.89
C PRO A 484 -9.77 42.34 -39.57
N VAL A 485 -10.31 43.55 -39.68
CA VAL A 485 -10.77 44.37 -38.54
C VAL A 485 -12.25 44.67 -38.71
N SER A 486 -13.05 44.27 -37.72
CA SER A 486 -14.48 44.54 -37.73
C SER A 486 -14.80 45.91 -37.09
N PRO A 487 -15.95 46.53 -37.40
CA PRO A 487 -16.31 47.84 -36.88
C PRO A 487 -16.34 47.93 -35.35
N GLU A 488 -16.67 46.83 -34.67
CA GLU A 488 -16.69 46.77 -33.20
C GLU A 488 -15.31 47.01 -32.58
N ALA A 489 -14.24 46.58 -33.26
CA ALA A 489 -12.86 46.74 -32.80
C ALA A 489 -12.46 48.22 -32.62
N LEU A 490 -13.14 49.11 -33.36
CA LEU A 490 -12.86 50.55 -33.39
C LEU A 490 -13.62 51.33 -32.30
N TRP A 491 -14.44 50.67 -31.50
CA TRP A 491 -15.24 51.34 -30.46
C TRP A 491 -14.36 51.76 -29.29
N GLU A 492 -14.31 53.06 -28.99
CA GLU A 492 -13.42 53.63 -27.96
C GLU A 492 -13.57 52.99 -26.58
N LYS A 493 -14.78 52.53 -26.22
CA LYS A 493 -15.09 51.93 -24.91
C LYS A 493 -14.94 50.40 -24.85
N LEU A 494 -14.52 49.75 -25.94
CA LEU A 494 -14.48 48.29 -26.06
C LEU A 494 -13.58 47.60 -25.02
N CYS A 495 -12.51 48.27 -24.58
CA CYS A 495 -11.50 47.71 -23.67
C CYS A 495 -11.48 48.37 -22.28
N TYR A 496 -12.55 49.07 -21.89
CA TYR A 496 -12.65 49.76 -20.59
C TYR A 496 -12.34 48.81 -19.41
N PRO A 497 -11.58 49.24 -18.38
CA PRO A 497 -11.10 50.60 -18.10
C PRO A 497 -9.85 51.03 -18.88
N LEU A 498 -9.24 50.14 -19.66
CA LEU A 498 -8.09 50.48 -20.47
C LEU A 498 -8.51 51.25 -21.71
N TYR A 499 -7.70 52.24 -22.10
CA TYR A 499 -7.84 52.92 -23.38
C TYR A 499 -7.75 51.91 -24.53
N ASN A 500 -8.69 51.96 -25.48
CA ASN A 500 -8.65 51.11 -26.67
C ASN A 500 -7.66 51.70 -27.70
N SER A 501 -6.50 51.06 -27.86
CA SER A 501 -5.42 51.43 -28.78
C SER A 501 -5.57 50.87 -30.20
N ILE A 502 -6.55 49.99 -30.44
CA ILE A 502 -6.81 49.42 -31.77
C ILE A 502 -7.16 50.50 -32.82
N PRO A 503 -8.00 51.53 -32.53
CA PRO A 503 -8.27 52.61 -33.47
C PRO A 503 -7.02 53.36 -33.91
N ASP A 504 -6.11 53.65 -32.97
CA ASP A 504 -4.86 54.34 -33.29
C ASP A 504 -3.93 53.46 -34.13
N PHE A 505 -3.82 52.17 -33.80
CA PHE A 505 -3.09 51.21 -34.63
C PHE A 505 -3.63 51.16 -36.07
N VAL A 506 -4.96 51.09 -36.24
CA VAL A 506 -5.60 51.06 -37.57
C VAL A 506 -5.36 52.35 -38.34
N LYS A 507 -5.35 53.50 -37.66
CA LYS A 507 -5.07 54.80 -38.27
C LYS A 507 -3.61 54.90 -38.74
N ASP A 508 -2.67 54.52 -37.88
CA ASP A 508 -1.23 54.67 -38.13
C ASP A 508 -0.69 53.60 -39.09
N TYR A 509 -1.32 52.42 -39.13
CA TYR A 509 -0.90 51.26 -39.91
C TYR A 509 -2.01 50.71 -40.81
N ASN A 510 -2.73 51.62 -41.49
CA ASN A 510 -3.91 51.29 -42.31
C ASN A 510 -3.64 50.26 -43.42
N SER A 511 -2.40 50.16 -43.92
CA SER A 511 -1.99 49.21 -44.96
C SER A 511 -1.91 47.77 -44.46
N LEU A 512 -1.82 47.56 -43.14
CA LEU A 512 -1.69 46.24 -42.51
C LEU A 512 -3.04 45.59 -42.19
N VAL A 513 -4.12 46.36 -42.27
CA VAL A 513 -5.47 45.96 -41.87
C VAL A 513 -6.45 46.06 -43.03
N LYS A 514 -7.50 45.23 -42.99
CA LYS A 514 -8.59 45.25 -43.95
C LYS A 514 -9.93 45.41 -43.21
N PRO A 515 -10.69 46.49 -43.44
CA PRO A 515 -12.03 46.61 -42.90
C PRO A 515 -12.90 45.47 -43.39
N VAL A 516 -13.55 44.77 -42.46
CA VAL A 516 -14.58 43.78 -42.81
C VAL A 516 -15.91 44.51 -42.91
N GLU A 517 -16.39 44.74 -44.13
CA GLU A 517 -17.74 45.24 -44.34
C GLU A 517 -18.73 44.21 -43.79
N ASN A 518 -19.68 44.68 -42.98
CA ASN A 518 -20.80 43.86 -42.56
C ASN A 518 -21.60 43.46 -43.80
N LYS A 519 -21.37 42.24 -44.31
CA LYS A 519 -22.36 41.57 -45.16
C LYS A 519 -23.63 41.47 -44.31
N LYS A 520 -24.58 42.38 -44.54
CA LYS A 520 -25.95 42.24 -44.07
C LYS A 520 -26.39 40.84 -44.45
N ARG A 521 -26.57 39.95 -43.47
CA ARG A 521 -27.32 38.72 -43.65
C ARG A 521 -28.70 39.15 -44.16
N LYS A 522 -29.00 38.82 -45.41
CA LYS A 522 -30.38 38.81 -45.91
C LYS A 522 -31.12 37.65 -45.26
#